data_AF-A0A8B6FPC4-F1
#
_entry.id   AF-A0A8B6FPC4-F1
#
_cell.length_a   1.000
_cell.length_b   1.000
_cell.length_c   1.000
_cell.angle_alpha   90.00
_cell.angle_beta   90.00
_cell.angle_gamma   90.00
#
_symmetry.space_group_name_H-M   'P 1'
#
loop_
_entity.id
_entity.type
_entity.pdbx_description
1 polymer ?
#
loop_
_entity_poly.entity_id
_entity_poly.type
_entity_poly.pdbx_seq_one_letter_code
_entity_poly.pdbx_strand_id
1 'polypeptide(L)'
;MKKTESDIKQIVLRLGGFHTEMSFLGSIGRLMAGSGLHEVLETVYASNAVNHMLSGKAVSRAVRGFMMVENALHILLMKESFRVSLPSAHETDTEADSSECDEIVEKACELYDRFVAGEETTESVEQSSILSEISTKLVATKEKLCKSRTSSLWLNFCRMTNILSKFLIAERTGNWDLHLSSIQEMLPFFVAAGHNLYAKSAYVYLSMMQRLRN
;
A
#
# COMPACT_ATOMS: atom_id res chain seq x y z
N MET A 1 19.43 -51.49 1.56
CA MET A 1 18.76 -50.81 0.43
C MET A 1 18.91 -49.30 0.61
N LYS A 2 19.67 -48.62 -0.26
CA LYS A 2 19.61 -47.15 -0.32
C LYS A 2 18.21 -46.78 -0.80
N LYS A 3 17.43 -46.06 0.01
CA LYS A 3 16.16 -45.46 -0.42
C LYS A 3 16.53 -44.55 -1.59
N THR A 4 16.11 -44.89 -2.81
CA THR A 4 16.11 -43.97 -3.93
C THR A 4 15.32 -42.74 -3.48
N GLU A 5 15.98 -41.60 -3.34
CA GLU A 5 15.28 -40.36 -3.08
C GLU A 5 14.35 -40.10 -4.25
N SER A 6 13.07 -39.93 -3.95
CA SER A 6 12.07 -39.61 -4.97
C SER A 6 12.29 -38.18 -5.41
N ASP A 7 12.41 -37.95 -6.71
CA ASP A 7 12.55 -36.62 -7.33
C ASP A 7 11.43 -35.65 -6.88
N ILE A 8 10.26 -36.19 -6.52
CA ILE A 8 9.11 -35.43 -6.02
C ILE A 8 9.42 -34.74 -4.68
N LYS A 9 10.33 -35.28 -3.86
CA LYS A 9 10.73 -34.64 -2.59
C LYS A 9 11.43 -33.30 -2.76
N GLN A 10 11.99 -33.05 -3.95
CA GLN A 10 12.66 -31.78 -4.28
C GLN A 10 11.71 -30.75 -4.88
N ILE A 11 10.45 -31.13 -5.18
CA ILE A 11 9.46 -30.21 -5.75
C ILE A 11 8.89 -29.31 -4.65
N VAL A 12 9.08 -28.01 -4.82
CA VAL A 12 8.53 -26.98 -3.96
C VAL A 12 7.27 -26.39 -4.59
N LEU A 13 6.12 -26.54 -3.92
CA LEU A 13 4.87 -25.95 -4.38
C LEU A 13 4.80 -24.47 -3.98
N ARG A 14 4.71 -23.60 -4.99
CA ARG A 14 4.54 -22.16 -4.81
C ARG A 14 3.06 -21.77 -4.82
N LEU A 15 2.65 -20.95 -3.86
CA LEU A 15 1.30 -20.38 -3.86
C LEU A 15 1.12 -19.44 -5.06
N GLY A 16 -0.01 -19.56 -5.77
CA GLY A 16 -0.27 -18.80 -6.98
C GLY A 16 -0.38 -17.30 -6.72
N GLY A 17 0.57 -16.51 -7.24
CA GLY A 17 0.66 -15.07 -6.95
C GLY A 17 -0.58 -14.27 -7.35
N PHE A 18 -1.13 -14.54 -8.54
CA PHE A 18 -2.37 -13.91 -9.01
C PHE A 18 -3.57 -14.22 -8.10
N HIS A 19 -3.68 -15.45 -7.60
CA HIS A 19 -4.75 -15.79 -6.65
C HIS A 19 -4.54 -15.09 -5.30
N THR A 20 -3.29 -14.97 -4.83
CA THR A 20 -2.99 -14.19 -3.61
C THR A 20 -3.43 -12.74 -3.76
N GLU A 21 -3.13 -12.12 -4.89
CA GLU A 21 -3.55 -10.75 -5.22
C GLU A 21 -5.09 -10.63 -5.23
N MET A 22 -5.78 -11.49 -5.98
CA MET A 22 -7.25 -11.53 -6.02
C MET A 22 -7.86 -11.67 -4.62
N SER A 23 -7.34 -12.61 -3.84
CA SER A 23 -7.79 -12.88 -2.48
C SER A 23 -7.60 -11.67 -1.57
N PHE A 24 -6.46 -10.98 -1.69
CA PHE A 24 -6.14 -9.85 -0.84
C PHE A 24 -6.97 -8.61 -1.20
N LEU A 25 -7.15 -8.34 -2.49
CA LEU A 25 -8.07 -7.30 -2.98
C LEU A 25 -9.50 -7.52 -2.47
N GLY A 26 -10.00 -8.75 -2.54
CA GLY A 26 -11.31 -9.11 -1.98
C GLY A 26 -11.39 -8.93 -0.46
N SER A 27 -10.31 -9.24 0.26
CA SER A 27 -10.21 -8.98 1.70
C SER A 27 -10.25 -7.49 2.02
N ILE A 28 -9.54 -6.64 1.28
CA ILE A 28 -9.62 -5.17 1.41
C ILE A 28 -11.05 -4.70 1.20
N GLY A 29 -11.69 -5.11 0.10
CA GLY A 29 -13.07 -4.70 -0.19
C GLY A 29 -14.06 -5.12 0.88
N ARG A 30 -13.90 -6.30 1.47
CA ARG A 30 -14.74 -6.75 2.60
C ARG A 30 -14.49 -5.97 3.88
N LEU A 31 -13.24 -5.68 4.22
CA LEU A 31 -12.88 -4.91 5.41
C LEU A 31 -13.31 -3.44 5.31
N MET A 32 -13.36 -2.91 4.09
CA MET A 32 -13.79 -1.55 3.79
C MET A 32 -15.29 -1.45 3.46
N ALA A 33 -16.07 -2.52 3.64
CA ALA A 33 -17.50 -2.48 3.39
C ALA A 33 -18.20 -1.44 4.28
N GLY A 34 -19.03 -0.57 3.70
CA GLY A 34 -19.73 0.49 4.41
C GLY A 34 -18.85 1.68 4.85
N SER A 35 -17.60 1.76 4.38
CA SER A 35 -16.67 2.86 4.73
C SER A 35 -16.80 4.11 3.85
N GLY A 36 -17.53 4.04 2.74
CA GLY A 36 -17.48 5.04 1.67
C GLY A 36 -16.54 4.68 0.52
N LEU A 37 -15.73 3.61 0.61
CA LEU A 37 -14.79 3.22 -0.45
C LEU A 37 -15.49 2.90 -1.78
N HIS A 38 -16.68 2.31 -1.74
CA HIS A 38 -17.45 1.98 -2.93
C HIS A 38 -17.86 3.25 -3.68
N GLU A 39 -18.43 4.20 -2.94
CA GLU A 39 -18.89 5.50 -3.44
C GLU A 39 -17.73 6.35 -3.97
N VAL A 40 -16.60 6.35 -3.29
CA VAL A 40 -15.38 7.03 -3.77
C VAL A 40 -14.92 6.44 -5.10
N LEU A 41 -14.92 5.12 -5.25
CA LEU A 41 -14.52 4.48 -6.51
C LEU A 41 -15.54 4.72 -7.64
N GLU A 42 -16.82 4.89 -7.31
CA GLU A 42 -17.87 5.23 -8.27
C GLU A 42 -17.72 6.62 -8.89
N THR A 43 -16.91 7.51 -8.30
CA THR A 43 -16.56 8.80 -8.92
C THR A 43 -15.75 8.65 -10.21
N VAL A 44 -15.10 7.50 -10.42
CA VAL A 44 -14.24 7.23 -11.59
C VAL A 44 -14.68 5.99 -12.37
N TYR A 45 -15.29 5.01 -11.71
CA TYR A 45 -15.67 3.73 -12.31
C TYR A 45 -17.18 3.50 -12.23
N ALA A 46 -17.75 2.81 -13.22
CA ALA A 46 -19.17 2.40 -13.14
C ALA A 46 -19.41 1.42 -11.98
N SER A 47 -20.57 1.53 -11.32
CA SER A 47 -20.96 0.71 -10.16
C SER A 47 -20.69 -0.79 -10.30
N ASN A 48 -21.07 -1.38 -11.44
CA ASN A 48 -20.83 -2.79 -11.72
C ASN A 48 -19.32 -3.15 -11.73
N ALA A 49 -18.47 -2.25 -12.22
CA ALA A 49 -17.03 -2.45 -12.17
C ALA A 49 -16.51 -2.40 -10.73
N VAL A 50 -16.99 -1.46 -9.92
CA VAL A 50 -16.61 -1.33 -8.50
C VAL A 50 -16.98 -2.59 -7.71
N ASN A 51 -18.15 -3.18 -7.94
CA ASN A 51 -18.55 -4.45 -7.32
C ASN A 51 -17.56 -5.59 -7.63
N HIS A 52 -17.08 -5.67 -8.87
CA HIS A 52 -16.05 -6.64 -9.24
C HIS A 52 -14.66 -6.29 -8.68
N MET A 53 -14.34 -5.01 -8.50
CA MET A 53 -13.10 -4.56 -7.88
C MET A 53 -13.06 -4.95 -6.39
N LEU A 54 -14.10 -4.62 -5.63
CA LEU A 54 -14.19 -4.91 -4.19
C LEU A 54 -14.32 -6.40 -3.87
N SER A 55 -14.74 -7.23 -4.83
CA SER A 55 -14.73 -8.69 -4.69
C SER A 55 -13.40 -9.33 -5.13
N GLY A 56 -12.41 -8.55 -5.58
CA GLY A 56 -11.13 -9.04 -6.08
C GLY A 56 -11.20 -9.70 -7.47
N LYS A 57 -12.35 -9.63 -8.15
CA LYS A 57 -12.58 -10.26 -9.45
C LYS A 57 -12.14 -9.41 -10.65
N ALA A 58 -12.01 -8.09 -10.46
CA ALA A 58 -11.49 -7.16 -11.47
C ALA A 58 -10.12 -6.61 -11.04
N VAL A 59 -9.13 -7.50 -10.96
CA VAL A 59 -7.79 -7.26 -10.39
C VAL A 59 -7.14 -5.95 -10.88
N SER A 60 -6.91 -5.82 -12.19
CA SER A 60 -6.23 -4.65 -12.76
C SER A 60 -6.94 -3.32 -12.42
N ARG A 61 -8.29 -3.32 -12.48
CA ARG A 61 -9.07 -2.14 -12.09
C ARG A 61 -8.98 -1.88 -10.58
N ALA A 62 -9.06 -2.92 -9.77
CA ALA A 62 -9.00 -2.81 -8.31
C ALA A 62 -7.67 -2.25 -7.83
N VAL A 63 -6.54 -2.77 -8.35
CA VAL A 63 -5.19 -2.25 -8.06
C VAL A 63 -5.13 -0.76 -8.39
N ARG A 64 -5.49 -0.38 -9.62
CA ARG A 64 -5.45 1.03 -10.05
C ARG A 64 -6.35 1.91 -9.18
N GLY A 65 -7.59 1.49 -8.94
CA GLY A 65 -8.55 2.24 -8.12
C GLY A 65 -8.08 2.41 -6.68
N PHE A 66 -7.57 1.35 -6.04
CA PHE A 66 -7.11 1.43 -4.66
C PHE A 66 -5.88 2.32 -4.51
N MET A 67 -4.94 2.26 -5.46
CA MET A 67 -3.79 3.17 -5.51
C MET A 67 -4.22 4.63 -5.73
N MET A 68 -5.25 4.89 -6.55
CA MET A 68 -5.78 6.25 -6.72
C MET A 68 -6.37 6.79 -5.41
N VAL A 69 -7.15 5.98 -4.70
CA VAL A 69 -7.73 6.37 -3.40
C VAL A 69 -6.64 6.56 -2.36
N GLU A 70 -5.64 5.67 -2.31
CA GLU A 70 -4.49 5.83 -1.42
C GLU A 70 -3.72 7.13 -1.70
N ASN A 71 -3.46 7.44 -2.97
CA ASN A 71 -2.78 8.69 -3.34
C ASN A 71 -3.59 9.92 -2.93
N ALA A 72 -4.91 9.91 -3.11
CA ALA A 72 -5.77 10.99 -2.64
C ALA A 72 -5.68 11.17 -1.11
N LEU A 73 -5.64 10.06 -0.35
CA LEU A 73 -5.45 10.10 1.11
C LEU A 73 -4.07 10.61 1.50
N HIS A 74 -3.01 10.23 0.78
CA HIS A 74 -1.66 10.78 1.00
C HIS A 74 -1.59 12.28 0.72
N ILE A 75 -2.25 12.76 -0.33
CA ILE A 75 -2.37 14.19 -0.63
C ILE A 75 -3.06 14.94 0.52
N LEU A 76 -4.17 14.41 1.05
CA LEU A 76 -4.84 14.98 2.22
C LEU A 76 -3.95 14.97 3.47
N LEU A 77 -3.19 13.89 3.67
CA LEU A 77 -2.25 13.78 4.79
C LEU A 77 -1.10 14.79 4.66
N MET A 78 -0.58 15.02 3.46
CA MET A 78 0.45 16.03 3.19
C MET A 78 -0.07 17.44 3.45
N LYS A 79 -1.32 17.74 3.03
CA LYS A 79 -1.97 19.00 3.35
C LYS A 79 -2.06 19.24 4.86
N GLU A 80 -2.53 18.26 5.63
CA GLU A 80 -2.61 18.39 7.10
C GLU A 80 -1.21 18.47 7.75
N SER A 81 -0.23 17.73 7.23
CA SER A 81 1.11 17.65 7.83
C SER A 81 1.95 18.89 7.55
N PHE A 82 1.86 19.45 6.34
CA PHE A 82 2.81 20.47 5.86
C PHE A 82 2.13 21.74 5.34
N ARG A 83 0.80 21.86 5.47
CA ARG A 83 0.01 23.01 5.01
C ARG A 83 0.19 23.33 3.53
N VAL A 84 0.42 22.30 2.72
CA VAL A 84 0.58 22.44 1.27
C VAL A 84 -0.78 22.80 0.65
N SER A 85 -0.79 23.82 -0.21
CA SER A 85 -1.96 24.19 -1.00
C SER A 85 -2.29 23.08 -2.01
N LEU A 86 -3.55 22.66 -2.06
CA LEU A 86 -4.00 21.72 -3.07
C LEU A 86 -4.49 22.48 -4.31
N PRO A 87 -4.18 22.00 -5.53
CA PRO A 87 -4.84 22.50 -6.73
C PRO A 87 -6.35 22.27 -6.59
N SER A 88 -7.11 23.37 -6.48
CA SER A 88 -8.57 23.31 -6.48
C SER A 88 -9.06 22.91 -7.88
N ALA A 89 -9.90 21.88 -7.99
CA ALA A 89 -10.57 21.52 -9.23
C ALA A 89 -11.66 22.53 -9.64
N HIS A 90 -11.98 23.49 -8.75
CA HIS A 90 -12.84 24.62 -9.05
C HIS A 90 -12.04 25.90 -8.90
N GLU A 91 -11.65 26.48 -10.03
CA GLU A 91 -11.36 27.91 -10.15
C GLU A 91 -12.66 28.69 -9.87
N THR A 92 -13.06 28.73 -8.60
CA THR A 92 -14.02 29.71 -8.10
C THR A 92 -13.33 30.39 -6.95
N ASP A 93 -13.21 31.71 -7.07
CA ASP A 93 -12.54 32.68 -6.20
C ASP A 93 -12.89 32.48 -4.71
N THR A 94 -12.34 31.45 -4.10
CA THR A 94 -12.32 31.27 -2.66
C THR A 94 -10.89 31.52 -2.26
N GLU A 95 -10.70 32.66 -1.60
CA GLU A 95 -9.51 33.15 -0.92
C GLU A 95 -8.44 32.05 -0.78
N ALA A 96 -7.38 32.17 -1.57
CA ALA A 96 -6.19 31.35 -1.42
C ALA A 96 -5.82 31.39 0.06
N ASP A 97 -5.96 30.27 0.74
CA ASP A 97 -5.51 30.09 2.11
C ASP A 97 -4.00 30.42 2.09
N SER A 98 -3.67 31.66 2.48
CA SER A 98 -2.33 32.23 2.41
C SER A 98 -1.44 31.67 3.52
N SER A 99 -1.66 30.41 3.88
CA SER A 99 -0.77 29.67 4.74
C SER A 99 0.51 29.43 3.98
N GLU A 100 1.59 30.01 4.47
CA GLU A 100 2.94 29.66 4.07
C GLU A 100 3.09 28.14 4.21
N CYS A 101 3.56 27.49 3.14
CA CYS A 101 3.89 26.08 3.17
C CYS A 101 5.00 25.87 4.21
N ASP A 102 5.04 24.69 4.81
CA ASP A 102 6.11 24.39 5.75
C ASP A 102 7.48 24.48 5.04
N GLU A 103 8.43 25.19 5.65
CA GLU A 103 9.80 25.39 5.15
C GLU A 103 10.48 24.07 4.74
N ILE A 104 10.13 22.97 5.39
CA ILE A 104 10.66 21.64 5.05
C ILE A 104 10.27 21.19 3.63
N VAL A 105 9.11 21.61 3.13
CA VAL A 105 8.64 21.27 1.78
C VAL A 105 9.48 22.01 0.74
N GLU A 106 9.81 23.27 0.98
CA GLU A 106 10.68 24.05 0.11
C GLU A 106 12.09 23.43 0.05
N LYS A 107 12.66 23.09 1.22
CA LYS A 107 13.94 22.37 1.31
C LYS A 107 13.91 21.02 0.58
N ALA A 108 12.79 20.31 0.65
CA ALA A 108 12.61 19.04 -0.04
C ALA A 108 12.52 19.21 -1.56
N CYS A 109 11.83 20.25 -2.05
CA CYS A 109 11.78 20.61 -3.46
C CYS A 109 13.18 20.96 -3.98
N GLU A 110 13.93 21.79 -3.26
CA GLU A 110 15.31 22.13 -3.64
C GLU A 110 16.22 20.91 -3.69
N LEU A 111 16.11 20.00 -2.71
CA LEU A 111 16.87 18.76 -2.70
C LEU A 111 16.51 17.88 -3.91
N TYR A 112 15.22 17.78 -4.23
CA TYR A 112 14.74 17.03 -5.39
C TYR A 112 15.24 17.63 -6.70
N ASP A 113 15.20 18.96 -6.86
CA ASP A 113 15.67 19.64 -8.06
C ASP A 113 17.17 19.44 -8.28
N ARG A 114 17.99 19.56 -7.22
CA ARG A 114 19.43 19.25 -7.27
C ARG A 114 19.69 17.78 -7.64
N PHE A 115 18.92 16.85 -7.08
CA PHE A 115 19.04 15.43 -7.41
C PHE A 115 18.70 15.15 -8.89
N VAL A 116 17.60 15.72 -9.39
CA VAL A 116 17.21 15.57 -10.81
C VAL A 116 18.22 16.22 -11.76
N ALA A 117 18.83 17.33 -11.34
CA ALA A 117 19.92 17.98 -12.06
C ALA A 117 21.24 17.17 -12.05
N GLY A 118 21.32 16.11 -11.23
CA GLY A 118 22.52 15.29 -11.07
C GLY A 118 23.59 15.92 -10.17
N GLU A 119 23.24 16.96 -9.41
CA GLU A 119 24.13 17.63 -8.46
C GLU A 119 24.23 16.89 -7.13
N GLU A 120 23.26 16.03 -6.84
CA GLU A 120 23.20 15.19 -5.64
C GLU A 120 23.20 13.70 -6.00
N THR A 121 23.86 12.89 -5.18
CA THR A 121 23.87 11.43 -5.30
C THR A 121 22.76 10.80 -4.49
N THR A 122 22.39 9.56 -4.81
CA THR A 122 21.38 8.82 -4.03
C THR A 122 21.79 8.67 -2.58
N GLU A 123 23.07 8.39 -2.31
CA GLU A 123 23.61 8.24 -0.96
C GLU A 123 23.54 9.56 -0.16
N SER A 124 23.78 10.70 -0.82
CA SER A 124 23.64 12.03 -0.21
C SER A 124 22.19 12.33 0.19
N VAL A 125 21.25 12.02 -0.71
CA VAL A 125 19.81 12.20 -0.46
C VAL A 125 19.32 11.30 0.69
N GLU A 126 19.78 10.04 0.75
CA GLU A 126 19.43 9.10 1.83
C GLU A 126 19.91 9.57 3.21
N GLN A 127 21.05 10.25 3.27
CA GLN A 127 21.63 10.79 4.51
C GLN A 127 21.03 12.15 4.91
N SER A 128 20.24 12.78 4.05
CA SER A 128 19.63 14.08 4.31
C SER A 128 18.69 14.05 5.51
N SER A 129 18.84 15.02 6.41
CA SER A 129 17.93 15.18 7.55
C SER A 129 16.49 15.48 7.10
N ILE A 130 16.33 16.09 5.93
CA ILE A 130 15.04 16.49 5.36
C ILE A 130 14.09 15.29 5.26
N LEU A 131 14.57 14.14 4.76
CA LEU A 131 13.74 12.93 4.65
C LEU A 131 13.32 12.39 6.01
N SER A 132 14.24 12.44 6.99
CA SER A 132 13.96 12.00 8.36
C SER A 132 12.96 12.92 9.07
N GLU A 133 13.04 14.23 8.82
CA GLU A 133 12.14 15.23 9.37
C GLU A 133 10.74 15.12 8.73
N ILE A 134 10.64 14.93 7.41
CA ILE A 134 9.38 14.65 6.71
C ILE A 134 8.72 13.39 7.28
N SER A 135 9.51 12.30 7.40
CA SER A 135 9.03 11.03 7.95
C SER A 135 8.50 11.21 9.38
N THR A 136 9.26 11.90 10.23
CA THR A 136 8.88 12.17 11.63
C THR A 136 7.58 12.96 11.70
N LYS A 137 7.43 14.01 10.88
CA LYS A 137 6.23 14.83 10.86
C LYS A 137 5.00 14.06 10.36
N LEU A 138 5.16 13.27 9.30
CA LEU A 138 4.10 12.40 8.79
C LEU A 138 3.64 11.38 9.83
N VAL A 139 4.58 10.76 10.55
CA VAL A 139 4.25 9.82 11.63
C VAL A 139 3.47 10.52 12.74
N ALA A 140 3.94 11.68 13.21
CA ALA A 140 3.24 12.47 14.22
C ALA A 140 1.82 12.85 13.80
N THR A 141 1.61 13.25 12.54
CA THR A 141 0.27 13.54 12.01
C THR A 141 -0.60 12.29 11.97
N LYS A 142 -0.07 11.15 11.48
CA LYS A 142 -0.81 9.88 11.48
C LYS A 142 -1.24 9.49 12.89
N GLU A 143 -0.37 9.61 13.89
CA GLU A 143 -0.67 9.32 15.30
C GLU A 143 -1.77 10.22 15.86
N LYS A 144 -1.73 11.53 15.54
CA LYS A 144 -2.80 12.48 15.90
C LYS A 144 -4.14 12.06 15.28
N LEU A 145 -4.15 11.71 14.00
CA LEU A 145 -5.36 11.34 13.25
C LEU A 145 -5.95 10.00 13.69
N CYS A 146 -5.12 9.02 14.07
CA CYS A 146 -5.54 7.69 14.54
C CYS A 146 -6.49 7.72 15.75
N LYS A 147 -6.63 8.85 16.44
CA LYS A 147 -7.60 9.05 17.53
C LYS A 147 -9.06 8.99 17.04
N SER A 148 -9.31 9.33 15.77
CA SER A 148 -10.63 9.18 15.15
C SER A 148 -10.81 7.80 14.53
N ARG A 149 -11.99 7.19 14.73
CA ARG A 149 -12.33 5.89 14.13
C ARG A 149 -12.24 5.91 12.62
N THR A 150 -12.76 6.98 11.99
CA THR A 150 -12.76 7.12 10.53
C THR A 150 -11.35 7.22 9.99
N SER A 151 -10.51 8.09 10.55
CA SER A 151 -9.13 8.26 10.11
C SER A 151 -8.31 6.99 10.33
N SER A 152 -8.51 6.30 11.46
CA SER A 152 -7.87 5.01 11.73
C SER A 152 -8.24 3.94 10.71
N LEU A 153 -9.52 3.88 10.28
CA LEU A 153 -9.96 2.98 9.22
C LEU A 153 -9.26 3.27 7.88
N TRP A 154 -9.21 4.54 7.46
CA TRP A 154 -8.57 4.93 6.20
C TRP A 154 -7.04 4.80 6.23
N LEU A 155 -6.40 4.99 7.39
CA LEU A 155 -4.98 4.67 7.55
C LEU A 155 -4.71 3.16 7.46
N ASN A 156 -5.63 2.33 7.95
CA ASN A 156 -5.58 0.88 7.72
C ASN A 156 -5.78 0.53 6.24
N PHE A 157 -6.62 1.25 5.51
CA PHE A 157 -6.73 1.11 4.04
C PHE A 157 -5.39 1.40 3.35
N CYS A 158 -4.75 2.54 3.64
CA CYS A 158 -3.40 2.84 3.13
C CYS A 158 -2.42 1.72 3.47
N ARG A 159 -2.43 1.19 4.71
CA ARG A 159 -1.57 0.07 5.09
C ARG A 159 -1.81 -1.17 4.22
N MET A 160 -3.07 -1.54 3.98
CA MET A 160 -3.40 -2.68 3.13
C MET A 160 -2.94 -2.44 1.68
N THR A 161 -3.16 -1.26 1.11
CA THR A 161 -2.72 -0.94 -0.26
C THR A 161 -1.19 -0.93 -0.39
N ASN A 162 -0.46 -0.48 0.64
CA ASN A 162 1.00 -0.58 0.69
C ASN A 162 1.50 -2.04 0.66
N ILE A 163 0.86 -2.94 1.42
CA ILE A 163 1.18 -4.38 1.41
C ILE A 163 0.91 -4.98 0.03
N LEU A 164 -0.20 -4.61 -0.62
CA LEU A 164 -0.51 -5.01 -1.99
C LEU A 164 0.59 -4.55 -2.96
N SER A 165 1.00 -3.29 -2.90
CA SER A 165 2.09 -2.74 -3.71
C SER A 165 3.41 -3.48 -3.49
N LYS A 166 3.76 -3.76 -2.22
CA LYS A 166 4.94 -4.54 -1.84
C LYS A 166 4.92 -5.94 -2.46
N PHE A 167 3.78 -6.61 -2.41
CA PHE A 167 3.59 -7.92 -3.04
C PHE A 167 3.74 -7.86 -4.56
N LEU A 168 3.14 -6.88 -5.22
CA LEU A 168 3.26 -6.69 -6.67
C LEU A 168 4.70 -6.43 -7.10
N ILE A 169 5.46 -5.64 -6.34
CA ILE A 169 6.88 -5.41 -6.57
C ILE A 169 7.64 -6.73 -6.43
N ALA A 170 7.36 -7.52 -5.38
CA ALA A 170 8.01 -8.81 -5.17
C ALA A 170 7.76 -9.78 -6.33
N GLU A 171 6.53 -9.89 -6.81
CA GLU A 171 6.19 -10.75 -7.95
C GLU A 171 6.88 -10.30 -9.24
N ARG A 172 6.93 -8.99 -9.51
CA ARG A 172 7.53 -8.45 -10.74
C ARG A 172 9.05 -8.52 -10.76
N THR A 173 9.69 -8.37 -9.61
CA THR A 173 11.15 -8.39 -9.47
C THR A 173 11.71 -9.77 -9.16
N GLY A 174 10.85 -10.76 -8.88
CA GLY A 174 11.27 -12.07 -8.39
C GLY A 174 11.94 -12.01 -7.01
N ASN A 175 11.73 -10.95 -6.22
CA ASN A 175 12.33 -10.80 -4.90
C ASN A 175 11.64 -11.70 -3.87
N TRP A 176 12.31 -12.80 -3.52
CA TRP A 176 11.76 -13.83 -2.66
C TRP A 176 11.51 -13.37 -1.22
N ASP A 177 12.44 -12.62 -0.64
CA ASP A 177 12.30 -12.11 0.73
C ASP A 177 11.13 -11.14 0.84
N LEU A 178 10.97 -10.28 -0.17
CA LEU A 178 9.85 -9.34 -0.25
C LEU A 178 8.51 -10.07 -0.43
N HIS A 179 8.50 -11.16 -1.19
CA HIS A 179 7.32 -12.02 -1.39
C HIS A 179 6.87 -12.66 -0.08
N LEU A 180 7.79 -13.28 0.67
CA LEU A 180 7.45 -13.91 1.95
C LEU A 180 7.02 -12.88 3.00
N SER A 181 7.73 -11.74 3.08
CA SER A 181 7.38 -10.64 3.98
C SER A 181 5.98 -10.08 3.69
N SER A 182 5.65 -9.84 2.41
CA SER A 182 4.33 -9.32 2.05
C SER A 182 3.20 -10.33 2.35
N ILE A 183 3.39 -11.62 2.09
CA ILE A 183 2.41 -12.66 2.46
C ILE A 183 2.21 -12.71 3.97
N GLN A 184 3.29 -12.63 4.75
CA GLN A 184 3.20 -12.58 6.21
C GLN A 184 2.36 -11.38 6.69
N GLU A 185 2.57 -10.21 6.08
CA GLU A 185 1.81 -8.99 6.39
C GLU A 185 0.33 -9.05 5.95
N MET A 186 0.00 -9.84 4.93
CA MET A 186 -1.38 -10.06 4.48
C MET A 186 -2.20 -10.95 5.44
N LEU A 187 -1.55 -11.85 6.19
CA LEU A 187 -2.23 -12.87 7.01
C LEU A 187 -3.29 -12.29 7.98
N PRO A 188 -3.02 -11.23 8.77
CA PRO A 188 -4.02 -10.68 9.68
C PRO A 188 -5.28 -10.19 8.96
N PHE A 189 -5.13 -9.63 7.75
CA PHE A 189 -6.25 -9.14 6.96
C PHE A 189 -7.06 -10.26 6.32
N PHE A 190 -6.42 -11.36 5.92
CA PHE A 190 -7.16 -12.56 5.48
C PHE A 190 -8.05 -13.09 6.60
N VAL A 191 -7.52 -13.19 7.82
CA VAL A 191 -8.29 -13.63 9.00
C VAL A 191 -9.42 -12.66 9.31
N ALA A 192 -9.11 -11.36 9.39
CA ALA A 192 -10.11 -10.33 9.70
C ALA A 192 -11.25 -10.25 8.67
N ALA A 193 -10.95 -10.50 7.39
CA ALA A 193 -11.96 -10.56 6.32
C ALA A 193 -12.75 -11.88 6.28
N GLY A 194 -12.51 -12.81 7.22
CA GLY A 194 -13.11 -14.14 7.22
C GLY A 194 -12.64 -15.03 6.06
N HIS A 195 -11.51 -14.71 5.42
CA HIS A 195 -10.91 -15.50 4.34
C HIS A 195 -10.07 -16.66 4.91
N ASN A 196 -10.64 -17.39 5.87
CA ASN A 196 -9.92 -18.30 6.77
C ASN A 196 -9.21 -19.45 6.04
N LEU A 197 -9.81 -20.00 4.98
CA LEU A 197 -9.19 -21.06 4.18
C LEU A 197 -7.92 -20.56 3.49
N TYR A 198 -7.96 -19.34 2.94
CA TYR A 198 -6.79 -18.74 2.32
C TYR A 198 -5.74 -18.37 3.35
N ALA A 199 -6.14 -17.81 4.49
CA ALA A 199 -5.24 -17.51 5.61
C ALA A 199 -4.48 -18.78 6.06
N LYS A 200 -5.19 -19.91 6.23
CA LYS A 200 -4.58 -21.19 6.59
C LYS A 200 -3.59 -21.66 5.54
N SER A 201 -3.98 -21.66 4.26
CA SER A 201 -3.10 -22.08 3.16
C SER A 201 -1.86 -21.19 3.04
N ALA A 202 -2.03 -19.87 3.14
CA ALA A 202 -0.94 -18.91 3.10
C ALA A 202 0.02 -19.07 4.29
N TYR A 203 -0.50 -19.35 5.48
CA TYR A 203 0.32 -19.61 6.67
C TYR A 203 1.16 -20.88 6.54
N VAL A 204 0.56 -21.98 6.06
CA VAL A 204 1.27 -23.25 5.81
C VAL A 204 2.35 -23.04 4.74
N TYR A 205 1.98 -22.37 3.64
CA TYR A 205 2.90 -22.00 2.57
C TYR A 205 4.10 -21.19 3.11
N LEU A 206 3.84 -20.09 3.82
CA LEU A 206 4.88 -19.24 4.40
C LEU A 206 5.84 -20.06 5.30
N SER A 207 5.28 -20.91 6.17
CA SER A 207 6.04 -21.78 7.07
C SER A 207 6.90 -22.81 6.33
N MET A 208 6.44 -23.30 5.18
CA MET A 208 7.23 -24.20 4.31
C MET A 208 8.36 -23.43 3.62
N MET A 209 8.05 -22.27 3.03
CA MET A 209 9.03 -21.48 2.27
C MET A 209 10.15 -20.92 3.16
N GLN A 210 9.83 -20.50 4.38
CA GLN A 210 10.84 -20.03 5.34
C GLN A 210 11.82 -21.14 5.74
N ARG A 211 11.37 -22.40 5.77
CA ARG A 211 12.24 -23.55 6.06
C ARG A 211 13.18 -23.92 4.92
N LEU A 212 12.91 -23.49 3.68
CA LEU A 212 13.81 -23.69 2.54
C LEU A 212 15.00 -22.74 2.55
N ARG A 213 14.96 -21.69 3.36
CA ARG A 213 16.05 -20.73 3.52
C ARG A 213 17.18 -21.28 4.39
N ASN A 214 16.89 -22.29 5.21
CA ASN A 214 17.82 -22.98 6.10
C ASN A 214 18.24 -24.31 5.50
#